data_AF-A0A7Y3M765-F1
#
_entry.id   AF-A0A7Y3M765-F1
#
_cell.length_a   1.000
_cell.length_b   1.000
_cell.length_c   1.000
_cell.angle_alpha   90.00
_cell.angle_beta   90.00
_cell.angle_gamma   90.00
#
_symmetry.space_group_name_H-M   'P 1'
#
loop_
_entity.id
_entity.type
_entity.pdbx_description
1 polymer ?
#
loop_
_entity_poly.entity_id
_entity_poly.type
_entity_poly.pdbx_seq_one_letter_code
_entity_poly.pdbx_strand_id
1 'polypeptide(L)'
;VMTSRRFEEDIRRHFVGEVLSAAGPFVEIEGYTFVFNSSLNEYKKLPELRTRMMSFADSGQVVNKLPREVDVSRLAYKMIDQRLVITDSSGYSLAINEFGVRN
;
A
#
# COMPACT_ATOMS: atom_id res chain seq x y z
N VAL A 1 -16.31 -2.12 -19.15
CA VAL A 1 -15.50 -1.01 -18.61
C VAL A 1 -15.95 -0.79 -17.18
N MET A 2 -15.12 -1.19 -16.21
CA MET A 2 -15.39 -0.93 -14.79
C MET A 2 -14.59 0.32 -14.42
N THR A 3 -15.25 1.47 -14.40
CA THR A 3 -14.61 2.73 -14.01
C THR A 3 -14.68 2.85 -12.49
N SER A 4 -13.53 2.82 -11.81
CA SER A 4 -13.45 3.22 -10.41
C SER A 4 -13.84 4.71 -10.31
N ARG A 5 -15.02 4.99 -9.74
CA ARG A 5 -15.31 6.31 -9.20
C ARG A 5 -14.44 6.46 -7.96
N ARG A 6 -13.56 7.47 -7.94
CA ARG A 6 -12.82 7.87 -6.75
C ARG A 6 -13.83 8.39 -5.72
N PHE A 7 -14.35 7.51 -4.88
CA PHE A 7 -14.99 7.95 -3.64
C PHE A 7 -13.89 8.54 -2.75
N GLU A 8 -14.20 9.57 -1.98
CA GLU A 8 -13.24 10.25 -1.09
C GLU A 8 -12.58 9.26 -0.10
N GLU A 9 -13.28 8.16 0.19
CA GLU A 9 -12.81 7.02 1.00
C GLU A 9 -11.76 6.13 0.30
N ASP A 10 -11.72 6.08 -1.03
CA ASP A 10 -10.72 5.34 -1.81
C ASP A 10 -9.35 6.06 -1.83
N ILE A 11 -9.29 7.34 -1.42
CA ILE A 11 -8.05 8.14 -1.37
C ILE A 11 -7.06 7.60 -0.32
N ARG A 12 -7.49 6.74 0.61
CA ARG A 12 -6.66 6.22 1.70
C ARG A 12 -6.61 4.69 1.77
N ARG A 13 -6.53 4.04 0.61
CA ARG A 13 -6.28 2.60 0.49
C ARG A 13 -4.93 2.34 -0.13
N HIS A 14 -4.14 1.50 0.50
CA HIS A 14 -2.90 0.98 -0.08
C HIS A 14 -3.04 -0.50 -0.37
N PHE A 15 -2.31 -0.96 -1.38
CA PHE A 15 -2.23 -2.37 -1.72
C PHE A 15 -0.77 -2.74 -1.87
N VAL A 16 -0.38 -3.83 -1.21
CA VAL A 16 1.01 -4.31 -1.22
C VAL A 16 0.97 -5.81 -1.45
N GLY A 17 1.77 -6.27 -2.39
CA GLY A 17 1.74 -7.64 -2.86
C GLY A 17 2.88 -7.99 -3.78
N GLU A 18 2.92 -9.25 -4.18
CA GLU A 18 3.85 -9.79 -5.17
C GLU A 18 3.23 -9.72 -6.57
N VAL A 19 4.02 -9.30 -7.55
CA VAL A 19 3.59 -9.28 -8.96
C VAL A 19 3.58 -10.72 -9.47
N LEU A 20 2.41 -11.21 -9.83
CA LEU A 20 2.23 -12.54 -10.42
C LEU A 20 2.50 -12.53 -11.93
N SER A 21 2.01 -11.50 -12.62
CA SER A 21 2.14 -11.38 -14.07
C SER A 21 2.09 -9.91 -14.52
N ALA A 22 2.63 -9.64 -15.70
CA ALA A 22 2.59 -8.32 -16.33
C ALA A 22 2.29 -8.45 -17.83
N ALA A 23 1.37 -7.63 -18.32
CA ALA A 23 0.96 -7.58 -19.73
C ALA A 23 0.78 -6.12 -20.16
N GLY A 24 1.78 -5.57 -20.86
CA GLY A 24 1.80 -4.16 -21.23
C GLY A 24 1.80 -3.26 -19.98
N PRO A 25 0.87 -2.30 -19.84
CA PRO A 25 0.82 -1.44 -18.66
C PRO A 25 0.14 -2.11 -17.46
N PHE A 26 -0.48 -3.28 -17.63
CA PHE A 26 -1.23 -3.97 -16.59
C PHE A 26 -0.36 -4.96 -15.85
N VAL A 27 -0.50 -4.97 -14.53
CA VAL A 27 0.13 -5.93 -13.64
C VAL A 27 -0.92 -6.60 -12.77
N GLU A 28 -0.75 -7.89 -12.56
CA GLU A 28 -1.53 -8.68 -11.62
C GLU A 28 -0.71 -8.87 -10.35
N ILE A 29 -1.28 -8.49 -9.21
CA ILE A 29 -0.60 -8.49 -7.92
C ILE A 29 -1.46 -9.24 -6.91
N GLU A 30 -0.86 -10.20 -6.21
CA GLU A 30 -1.48 -10.88 -5.07
C GLU A 30 -0.93 -10.31 -3.76
N GLY A 31 -1.82 -9.92 -2.85
CA GLY A 31 -1.40 -9.28 -1.62
C GLY A 31 -2.54 -8.77 -0.74
N TYR A 32 -2.20 -7.81 0.11
CA TYR A 32 -3.08 -7.31 1.17
C TYR A 32 -3.48 -5.86 0.95
N THR A 33 -4.70 -5.55 1.37
CA THR A 33 -5.22 -4.19 1.37
C THR A 33 -5.02 -3.56 2.74
N PHE A 34 -4.53 -2.32 2.76
CA PHE A 34 -4.51 -1.47 3.95
C PHE A 34 -5.57 -0.39 3.80
N VAL A 35 -6.37 -0.20 4.84
CA VAL A 35 -7.43 0.81 4.88
C VAL A 35 -7.17 1.74 6.04
N PHE A 36 -7.24 3.05 5.78
CA PHE A 36 -7.14 4.04 6.84
C PHE A 36 -8.39 4.03 7.74
N ASN A 37 -8.17 3.85 9.03
CA ASN A 37 -9.16 3.99 10.08
C ASN A 37 -9.08 5.41 10.64
N SER A 38 -10.09 6.24 10.34
CA SER A 38 -10.13 7.64 10.77
C SER A 38 -10.30 7.82 12.28
N SER A 39 -11.06 6.94 12.93
CA SER A 39 -11.27 7.00 14.39
C SER A 39 -10.00 6.75 15.19
N LEU A 40 -9.11 5.91 14.66
CA LEU A 40 -7.84 5.54 15.30
C LEU A 40 -6.63 6.24 14.67
N ASN A 41 -6.84 7.01 13.60
CA ASN A 41 -5.80 7.68 12.82
C ASN A 41 -4.67 6.73 12.38
N GLU A 42 -5.02 5.51 11.96
CA GLU A 42 -4.05 4.46 11.62
C GLU A 42 -4.46 3.66 10.38
N TYR A 43 -3.50 3.07 9.68
CA TYR A 43 -3.79 2.12 8.59
C TYR A 43 -3.90 0.70 9.14
N LYS A 44 -5.02 0.03 8.87
CA LYS A 44 -5.24 -1.37 9.22
C LYS A 44 -5.11 -2.26 8.00
N LYS A 45 -4.34 -3.33 8.13
CA LYS A 45 -4.28 -4.41 7.13
C LYS A 45 -5.54 -5.26 7.22
N LEU A 46 -6.21 -5.49 6.10
CA LEU A 46 -7.26 -6.48 6.00
C LEU A 46 -6.64 -7.88 5.93
N PRO A 47 -7.21 -8.89 6.62
CA PRO A 47 -6.61 -10.22 6.70
C PRO A 47 -6.73 -11.01 5.39
N GLU A 48 -7.64 -10.64 4.48
CA GLU A 48 -7.84 -11.39 3.24
C GLU A 48 -6.72 -11.12 2.23
N LEU A 49 -6.09 -12.20 1.75
CA LEU A 49 -5.26 -12.18 0.56
C LEU A 49 -6.15 -12.01 -0.68
N ARG A 50 -5.76 -11.11 -1.58
CA ARG A 50 -6.54 -10.81 -2.80
C ARG A 50 -5.61 -10.66 -3.99
N THR A 51 -6.11 -11.04 -5.15
CA THR A 51 -5.48 -10.71 -6.45
C THR A 51 -6.12 -9.46 -7.02
N ARG A 52 -5.31 -8.47 -7.43
CA ARG A 52 -5.76 -7.23 -8.06
C ARG A 52 -5.00 -6.99 -9.35
N MET A 53 -5.72 -6.50 -10.35
CA MET A 53 -5.12 -5.97 -11.56
C MET A 53 -5.03 -4.44 -11.46
N MET A 54 -3.86 -3.89 -11.75
CA MET A 54 -3.63 -2.44 -11.76
C MET A 54 -2.81 -2.01 -12.97
N SER A 55 -2.96 -0.76 -13.39
CA SER A 55 -2.20 -0.19 -14.49
C SER A 55 -1.12 0.75 -13.97
N PHE A 56 0.13 0.53 -14.35
CA PHE A 56 1.23 1.46 -14.06
C PHE A 56 1.24 2.69 -14.98
N ALA A 57 0.39 2.73 -16.01
CA ALA A 57 0.22 3.93 -16.82
C ALA A 57 -0.61 5.03 -16.12
N ASP A 58 -1.24 4.73 -14.98
CA ASP A 58 -1.99 5.70 -14.20
C ASP A 58 -1.04 6.58 -13.36
N SER A 59 -0.77 7.79 -13.84
CA SER A 59 0.08 8.80 -13.18
C SER A 59 -0.37 9.21 -11.77
N GLY A 60 -1.55 8.79 -11.32
CA GLY A 60 -2.07 9.08 -9.98
C GLY A 60 -1.52 8.18 -8.86
N GLN A 61 -0.72 7.16 -9.16
CA GLN A 61 -0.27 6.16 -8.18
C GLN A 61 1.22 6.28 -7.87
N VAL A 62 1.56 6.42 -6.59
CA VAL A 62 2.94 6.28 -6.12
C VAL A 62 3.20 4.79 -5.87
N VAL A 63 4.12 4.22 -6.64
CA VAL A 63 4.49 2.80 -6.55
C VAL A 63 5.86 2.67 -5.92
N ASN A 64 5.97 1.94 -4.82
CA ASN A 64 7.24 1.60 -4.19
C ASN A 64 7.59 0.14 -4.50
N LYS A 65 8.81 -0.10 -4.96
CA LYS A 65 9.33 -1.46 -5.14
C LYS A 65 9.94 -1.93 -3.82
N LEU A 66 9.40 -3.02 -3.28
CA LEU A 66 9.94 -3.66 -2.09
C LEU A 66 11.15 -4.54 -2.46
N PRO A 67 12.15 -4.62 -1.57
CA PRO A 67 13.16 -5.67 -1.63
C PRO A 67 12.53 -7.06 -1.57
N ARG A 68 13.21 -8.07 -2.13
CA ARG A 68 12.66 -9.43 -2.29
C ARG A 68 12.51 -10.16 -0.95
N GLU A 69 13.31 -9.77 0.02
CA GLU A 69 13.41 -10.38 1.34
C GLU A 69 12.27 -9.92 2.29
N VAL A 70 11.51 -8.91 1.89
CA VAL A 70 10.39 -8.38 2.68
C VAL A 70 9.25 -9.38 2.71
N ASP A 71 8.88 -9.82 3.91
CA ASP A 71 7.67 -10.61 4.11
C ASP A 71 6.43 -9.71 4.08
N VAL A 72 5.76 -9.67 2.93
CA VAL A 72 4.54 -8.89 2.70
C VAL A 72 3.42 -9.26 3.69
N SER A 73 3.35 -10.52 4.12
CA SER A 73 2.34 -10.99 5.06
C SER A 73 2.52 -10.39 6.46
N ARG A 74 3.73 -9.93 6.80
CA ARG A 74 4.07 -9.31 8.08
C ARG A 74 4.06 -7.79 8.07
N LEU A 75 3.88 -7.17 6.91
CA LEU A 75 3.83 -5.71 6.80
C LEU A 75 2.71 -5.12 7.66
N ALA A 76 3.06 -4.04 8.34
CA ALA A 76 2.17 -3.22 9.15
C ALA A 76 2.58 -1.75 9.08
N TYR A 77 1.61 -0.86 9.23
CA TYR A 77 1.87 0.55 9.47
C TYR A 77 2.16 0.78 10.95
N LYS A 78 3.17 1.59 11.24
CA LYS A 78 3.55 2.01 12.60
C LYS A 78 3.91 3.48 12.61
N MET A 79 3.63 4.15 13.71
CA MET A 79 4.17 5.47 14.00
C MET A 79 5.53 5.30 14.69
N ILE A 80 6.60 5.77 14.06
CA ILE A 80 7.97 5.73 14.60
C ILE A 80 8.54 7.14 14.44
N ASP A 81 8.99 7.76 15.53
CA ASP A 81 9.55 9.12 15.53
C ASP A 81 8.67 10.15 14.77
N GLN A 82 7.36 10.12 15.04
CA GLN A 82 6.34 10.97 14.38
C GLN A 82 6.19 10.77 12.86
N ARG A 83 6.80 9.72 12.30
CA ARG A 83 6.65 9.34 10.90
C ARG A 83 5.76 8.12 10.76
N LEU A 84 4.97 8.11 9.71
CA LEU A 84 4.17 6.95 9.33
C LEU A 84 5.07 6.02 8.51
N VAL A 85 5.40 4.88 9.09
CA VAL A 85 6.32 3.90 8.52
C VAL A 85 5.58 2.61 8.21
N ILE A 86 5.79 2.05 7.02
CA ILE A 86 5.43 0.65 6.72
C ILE A 86 6.65 -0.24 6.99
N THR A 87 6.47 -1.32 7.74
CA THR A 87 7.57 -2.20 8.17
C THR A 87 7.09 -3.64 8.35
N ASP A 88 8.00 -4.60 8.13
CA ASP A 88 7.79 -6.03 8.41
C ASP A 88 8.22 -6.42 9.84
N SER A 89 8.79 -5.48 10.60
CA SER A 89 9.42 -5.69 11.90
C SER A 89 10.58 -6.72 11.89
N SER A 90 11.14 -7.04 10.73
CA SER A 90 12.28 -7.95 10.54
C SER A 90 13.49 -7.31 9.83
N GLY A 91 13.44 -6.00 9.59
CA GLY A 91 14.58 -5.23 9.08
C GLY A 91 14.21 -4.27 7.95
N TYR A 92 13.02 -4.42 7.37
CA TYR A 92 12.52 -3.49 6.38
C TYR A 92 11.68 -2.39 7.03
N SER A 93 11.92 -1.14 6.62
CA SER A 93 11.12 0.02 7.00
C SER A 93 11.13 1.06 5.89
N LEU A 94 9.96 1.59 5.54
CA LEU A 94 9.81 2.69 4.60
C LEU A 94 8.91 3.76 5.20
N ALA A 95 9.42 5.00 5.29
CA ALA A 95 8.60 6.15 5.67
C ALA A 95 7.70 6.55 4.50
N ILE A 96 6.39 6.59 4.73
CA ILE A 96 5.39 6.92 3.71
C ILE A 96 5.10 8.42 3.67
N ASN A 97 5.37 9.15 4.76
CA ASN A 97 5.33 10.60 4.80
C ASN A 97 6.74 11.19 4.72
N GLU A 98 7.28 11.32 3.50
CA GLU A 98 8.52 12.10 3.29
C GLU A 98 8.32 13.61 3.55
N PHE A 99 7.06 14.07 3.58
CA PHE A 99 6.68 15.42 3.95
C PHE A 99 5.88 15.34 5.25
N GLY A 100 6.52 15.66 6.37
CA GLY A 100 5.88 15.73 7.68
C GLY A 100 4.62 16.59 7.66
N VAL A 101 3.72 16.33 8.61
CA VAL A 101 2.62 17.23 8.94
C VAL A 101 3.22 18.62 9.10
N ARG A 102 2.96 19.53 8.15
CA ARG A 102 3.23 20.95 8.38
C ARG A 102 2.33 21.34 9.55
N ASN A 103 2.96 21.66 10.68
CA ASN A 103 2.31 22.42 11.77
C ASN A 103 1.70 23.70 11.21
#